data_AF-A0A8X6S6D6-F1
#
_entry.id   AF-A0A8X6S6D6-F1
#
_cell.length_a   1.000
_cell.length_b   1.000
_cell.length_c   1.000
_cell.angle_alpha   90.00
_cell.angle_beta   90.00
_cell.angle_gamma   90.00
#
_symmetry.space_group_name_H-M   'P 1'
#
loop_
_entity.id
_entity.type
_entity.pdbx_description
1 polymer ?
#
loop_
_entity_poly.entity_id
_entity_poly.type
_entity_poly.pdbx_seq_one_letter_code
_entity_poly.pdbx_strand_id
1 'polypeptide(L)'
;MSSKSARRSTDYRRKKRRFCGNQHSKNKTLETVAVDVTSASSKKLCLDSDSYQSISNEICFYCGSKAELKEKVLFGLVSAFYIDCNPCAMQSTFKSSPVFESSNHDYEINTRITYAMRTLGVGLRGIKTFCSVMDLPPLVSQKSYDRILNNIKSASSIVAVSSMNKAAKKDIVASETNEICVSGDGTWKTRGHTSRIGVCSIIGDITGEVIDVEVLSSYCKGCDRWKSLKYGTAYQEWKKAMNHIVSKIILVLRIKWK
;
A
#
# COMPACT_ATOMS: atom_id res chain seq x y z
N MET A 1 -37.79 54.39 -34.26
CA MET A 1 -38.94 53.44 -34.34
C MET A 1 -38.42 52.08 -34.79
N SER A 2 -38.92 51.04 -34.12
CA SER A 2 -38.88 49.61 -34.47
C SER A 2 -37.58 48.82 -34.29
N SER A 3 -37.50 48.22 -33.10
CA SER A 3 -36.94 46.91 -32.77
C SER A 3 -37.01 45.83 -33.85
N LYS A 4 -35.97 44.98 -33.95
CA LYS A 4 -36.14 43.53 -34.08
C LYS A 4 -35.07 42.80 -33.25
N SER A 5 -35.56 41.97 -32.33
CA SER A 5 -34.82 41.06 -31.46
C SER A 5 -34.76 39.64 -32.06
N ALA A 6 -33.96 38.78 -31.41
CA ALA A 6 -33.85 37.32 -31.53
C ALA A 6 -32.80 36.81 -32.54
N ARG A 7 -31.96 35.81 -32.24
CA ARG A 7 -32.17 34.64 -31.36
C ARG A 7 -30.90 34.23 -30.62
N ARG A 8 -31.04 33.96 -29.31
CA ARG A 8 -30.06 33.23 -28.48
C ARG A 8 -30.02 31.77 -28.94
N SER A 9 -28.83 31.26 -29.24
CA SER A 9 -28.57 29.83 -29.35
C SER A 9 -28.76 29.18 -27.97
N THR A 10 -29.84 28.42 -27.80
CA THR A 10 -30.05 27.58 -26.63
C THR A 10 -29.24 26.31 -26.79
N ASP A 11 -28.04 26.30 -26.22
CA ASP A 11 -27.20 25.12 -26.08
C ASP A 11 -27.94 24.09 -25.21
N TYR A 12 -28.40 23.00 -25.83
CA TYR A 12 -29.17 21.95 -25.16
C TYR A 12 -28.23 21.17 -24.24
N ARG A 13 -28.08 21.65 -23.00
CA ARG A 13 -27.31 20.99 -21.95
C ARG A 13 -27.91 19.60 -21.71
N ARG A 14 -27.29 18.55 -22.29
CA ARG A 14 -27.68 17.15 -22.07
C ARG A 14 -27.83 16.91 -20.57
N LYS A 15 -29.04 16.54 -20.13
CA LYS A 15 -29.31 16.11 -18.74
C LYS A 15 -28.28 15.04 -18.37
N LYS A 16 -27.48 15.30 -17.32
CA LYS A 16 -26.61 14.28 -16.73
C LYS A 16 -27.48 13.07 -16.38
N ARG A 17 -27.14 11.90 -16.93
CA ARG A 17 -27.76 10.64 -16.51
C ARG A 17 -27.49 10.48 -15.02
N ARG A 18 -28.53 10.37 -14.20
CA ARG A 18 -28.39 9.92 -12.82
C ARG A 18 -27.99 8.45 -12.89
N PHE A 19 -26.77 8.14 -12.51
CA PHE A 19 -26.35 6.76 -12.30
C PHE A 19 -26.96 6.32 -10.97
N CYS A 20 -28.10 5.63 -11.03
CA CYS A 20 -28.55 4.84 -9.90
C CYS A 20 -27.54 3.70 -9.78
N GLY A 21 -26.72 3.71 -8.73
CA GLY A 21 -25.79 2.61 -8.47
C GLY A 21 -26.53 1.27 -8.50
N ASN A 22 -25.84 0.21 -8.91
CA ASN A 22 -26.38 -1.13 -9.14
C ASN A 22 -27.42 -1.52 -8.05
N GLN A 23 -28.71 -1.40 -8.38
CA GLN A 23 -29.82 -1.78 -7.50
C GLN A 23 -30.07 -3.29 -7.50
N HIS A 24 -29.16 -4.07 -8.08
CA HIS A 24 -29.18 -5.53 -8.13
C HIS A 24 -27.88 -6.09 -7.58
N SER A 25 -27.52 -5.67 -6.37
CA SER A 25 -26.72 -6.51 -5.50
C SER A 25 -27.71 -7.19 -4.55
N LYS A 26 -28.12 -8.44 -4.82
CA LYS A 26 -28.61 -9.27 -3.72
C LYS A 26 -27.52 -9.19 -2.65
N ASN A 27 -27.88 -8.87 -1.41
CA ASN A 27 -26.96 -8.79 -0.28
C ASN A 27 -26.21 -10.11 -0.15
N LYS A 28 -25.12 -10.28 -0.90
CA LYS A 28 -24.11 -11.28 -0.59
C LYS A 28 -23.37 -10.64 0.57
N THR A 29 -23.63 -11.19 1.75
CA THR A 29 -22.94 -10.83 2.99
C THR A 29 -21.49 -10.56 2.64
N LEU A 30 -21.02 -9.33 2.93
CA LEU A 30 -19.59 -9.07 2.97
C LEU A 30 -19.06 -9.96 4.10
N GLU A 31 -18.70 -11.18 3.76
CA GLU A 31 -17.71 -11.90 4.52
C GLU A 31 -16.46 -11.05 4.38
N THR A 32 -16.22 -10.21 5.38
CA THR A 32 -14.86 -9.82 5.72
C THR A 32 -14.12 -11.13 5.85
N VAL A 33 -13.40 -11.51 4.79
CA VAL A 33 -12.43 -12.59 4.84
C VAL A 33 -11.46 -12.14 5.93
N ALA A 34 -11.67 -12.66 7.13
CA ALA A 34 -10.70 -12.55 8.19
C ALA A 34 -9.42 -13.09 7.57
N VAL A 35 -8.41 -12.23 7.44
CA VAL A 35 -7.09 -12.70 7.08
C VAL A 35 -6.69 -13.59 8.25
N ASP A 36 -6.85 -14.89 8.07
CA ASP A 36 -6.29 -15.87 9.00
C ASP A 36 -4.78 -15.70 8.90
N VAL A 37 -4.23 -14.92 9.84
CA VAL A 37 -2.80 -14.81 10.08
C VAL A 37 -2.37 -16.08 10.81
N THR A 38 -2.53 -17.23 10.17
CA THR A 38 -2.05 -18.52 10.65
C THR A 38 -0.73 -18.83 9.94
N SER A 39 0.30 -18.05 10.28
CA SER A 39 1.69 -18.44 10.04
C SER A 39 2.49 -18.10 11.28
N ALA A 40 2.90 -19.13 12.04
CA ALA A 40 3.76 -19.10 13.22
C ALA A 40 3.91 -17.69 13.83
N SER A 41 2.89 -17.22 14.55
CA SER A 41 2.91 -15.85 15.07
C SER A 41 4.05 -15.74 16.08
N SER A 42 5.16 -15.13 15.68
CA SER A 42 6.10 -14.56 16.62
C SER A 42 5.31 -13.50 17.38
N LYS A 43 4.77 -13.86 18.55
CA LYS A 43 3.99 -12.95 19.39
C LYS A 43 4.91 -11.78 19.72
N LYS A 44 4.57 -10.58 19.24
CA LYS A 44 5.29 -9.35 19.57
C LYS A 44 4.50 -8.65 20.66
N LEU A 45 5.12 -8.50 21.83
CA LEU A 45 4.53 -7.81 22.97
C LEU A 45 4.85 -6.32 22.85
N CYS A 46 3.82 -5.47 22.89
CA CYS A 46 4.00 -4.04 23.14
C CYS A 46 3.95 -3.86 24.66
N LEU A 47 5.04 -3.39 25.23
CA LEU A 47 5.11 -3.02 26.64
C LEU A 47 4.98 -1.50 26.72
N ASP A 48 4.12 -1.02 27.61
CA ASP A 48 4.11 0.39 28.00
C ASP A 48 5.33 0.71 28.88
N SER A 49 5.60 2.00 29.05
CA SER A 49 6.79 2.46 29.78
C SER A 49 6.79 2.04 31.26
N ASP A 50 5.62 1.98 31.91
CA ASP A 50 5.51 1.63 33.33
C ASP A 50 5.74 0.14 33.54
N SER A 51 5.21 -0.70 32.64
CA SER A 51 5.51 -2.13 32.57
C SER A 51 7.00 -2.37 32.30
N TYR A 52 7.62 -1.56 31.43
CA TYR A 52 9.06 -1.62 31.18
C TYR A 52 9.88 -1.28 32.43
N GLN A 53 9.51 -0.24 33.18
CA GLN A 53 10.19 0.13 34.43
C GLN A 53 10.04 -0.94 35.52
N SER A 54 8.93 -1.66 35.50
CA SER A 54 8.70 -2.79 36.41
C SER A 54 9.64 -3.95 36.08
N ILE A 55 9.84 -4.25 34.79
CA ILE A 55 10.81 -5.26 34.30
C ILE A 55 12.26 -4.77 34.43
N SER A 56 12.53 -3.47 34.39
CA SER A 56 13.89 -2.96 34.54
C SER A 56 14.43 -3.10 35.98
N ASN A 57 13.58 -3.47 36.95
CA ASN A 57 13.97 -3.77 38.31
C ASN A 57 14.31 -5.25 38.54
N GLU A 58 14.51 -6.01 37.47
CA GLU A 58 14.84 -7.43 37.53
C GLU A 58 16.18 -7.71 38.23
N ILE A 59 16.22 -8.90 38.81
CA ILE A 59 17.36 -9.41 39.54
C ILE A 59 18.33 -10.07 38.55
N CYS A 60 19.62 -9.79 38.67
CA CYS A 60 20.65 -10.46 37.91
C CYS A 60 20.64 -11.97 38.21
N PHE A 61 20.45 -12.77 37.17
CA PHE A 61 20.42 -14.24 37.27
C PHE A 61 21.69 -14.83 37.91
N TYR A 62 22.86 -14.21 37.71
CA TYR A 62 24.14 -14.76 38.15
C TYR A 62 24.49 -14.42 39.61
N CYS A 63 24.12 -13.24 40.09
CA CYS A 63 24.57 -12.75 41.40
C CYS A 63 23.46 -12.26 42.33
N GLY A 64 22.19 -12.31 41.90
CA GLY A 64 21.07 -11.87 42.72
C GLY A 64 20.99 -10.36 42.98
N SER A 65 21.89 -9.56 42.39
CA SER A 65 21.91 -8.11 42.55
C SER A 65 20.97 -7.42 41.56
N LYS A 66 20.63 -6.15 41.80
CA LYS A 66 19.82 -5.36 40.86
C LYS A 66 20.55 -5.21 39.51
N ALA A 67 19.90 -5.60 38.42
CA ALA A 67 20.36 -5.30 37.06
C ALA A 67 19.68 -4.01 36.56
N GLU A 68 20.36 -3.27 35.69
CA GLU A 68 19.83 -2.07 35.05
C GLU A 68 19.54 -2.37 33.57
N LEU A 69 18.29 -2.16 33.15
CA LEU A 69 17.88 -2.27 31.75
C LEU A 69 17.83 -0.87 31.13
N LYS A 70 18.59 -0.65 30.06
CA LYS A 70 18.66 0.61 29.31
C LYS A 70 18.13 0.43 27.91
N GLU A 71 17.33 1.37 27.44
CA GLU A 71 16.86 1.44 26.06
C GLU A 71 17.59 2.54 25.28
N LYS A 72 18.00 2.22 24.05
CA LYS A 72 18.48 3.19 23.08
C LYS A 72 17.73 3.03 21.77
N VAL A 73 16.97 4.04 21.38
CA VAL A 73 16.37 4.10 20.04
C VAL A 73 17.48 4.14 18.98
N LEU A 74 17.45 3.20 18.04
CA LEU A 74 18.42 3.07 16.96
C LEU A 74 17.91 3.67 15.66
N PHE A 75 16.78 3.17 15.15
CA PHE A 75 16.31 3.50 13.80
C PHE A 75 14.80 3.30 13.63
N GLY A 76 14.05 4.39 13.52
CA GLY A 76 12.58 4.33 13.51
C GLY A 76 12.07 3.75 14.82
N LEU A 77 11.29 2.67 14.73
CA LEU A 77 10.73 1.98 15.91
C LEU A 77 11.64 0.91 16.52
N VAL A 78 12.90 0.90 16.11
CA VAL A 78 13.87 -0.08 16.58
C VAL A 78 14.63 0.48 17.75
N SER A 79 14.69 -0.30 18.82
CA SER A 79 15.48 0.00 20.01
C SER A 79 16.47 -1.11 20.29
N ALA A 80 17.65 -0.75 20.78
CA ALA A 80 18.59 -1.66 21.42
C ALA A 80 18.37 -1.59 22.92
N PHE A 81 18.36 -2.76 23.55
CA PHE A 81 18.27 -2.91 24.99
C PHE A 81 19.59 -3.45 25.51
N TYR A 82 20.07 -2.84 26.59
CA TYR A 82 21.28 -3.21 27.30
C TYR A 82 20.89 -3.60 28.72
N ILE A 83 21.32 -4.77 29.18
CA ILE A 83 21.18 -5.22 30.55
C ILE A 83 22.57 -5.21 31.17
N ASP A 84 22.77 -4.32 32.15
CA ASP A 84 24.03 -4.16 32.85
C ASP A 84 23.87 -4.55 34.33
N CYS A 85 24.77 -5.38 34.84
CA CYS A 85 24.85 -5.69 36.27
C CYS A 85 26.22 -5.32 36.82
N ASN A 86 26.30 -4.22 37.57
CA ASN A 86 27.56 -3.68 38.08
C ASN A 86 28.36 -4.68 38.95
N PRO A 87 27.74 -5.42 39.91
CA PRO A 87 28.51 -6.28 40.82
C PRO A 87 29.22 -7.46 40.17
N CYS A 88 28.66 -8.05 39.11
CA CYS A 88 29.24 -9.22 38.43
C CYS A 88 29.70 -8.91 37.00
N ALA A 89 29.71 -7.64 36.61
CA ALA A 89 30.09 -7.16 35.28
C ALA A 89 29.37 -7.87 34.11
N MET A 90 28.18 -8.45 34.35
CA MET A 90 27.40 -9.05 33.28
C MET A 90 26.84 -7.94 32.39
N GLN A 91 26.99 -8.13 31.09
CA GLN A 91 26.38 -7.30 30.06
C GLN A 91 25.67 -8.19 29.04
N SER A 92 24.41 -7.86 28.73
CA SER A 92 23.67 -8.49 27.65
C SER A 92 23.07 -7.41 26.76
N THR A 93 22.98 -7.68 25.45
CA THR A 93 22.40 -6.74 24.49
C THR A 93 21.50 -7.48 23.53
N PHE A 94 20.32 -6.92 23.28
CA PHE A 94 19.38 -7.42 22.29
C PHE A 94 18.65 -6.26 21.61
N LYS A 95 18.03 -6.52 20.45
CA LYS A 95 17.29 -5.51 19.68
C LYS A 95 15.80 -5.85 19.68
N SER A 96 14.95 -4.83 19.63
CA SER A 96 13.49 -4.97 19.59
C SER A 96 12.95 -5.64 18.32
N SER A 97 13.77 -5.66 17.26
CA SER A 97 13.40 -6.24 15.96
C SER A 97 14.60 -6.86 15.29
N PRO A 98 14.44 -8.01 14.61
CA PRO A 98 15.46 -8.53 13.72
C PRO A 98 15.64 -7.60 12.51
N VAL A 99 16.84 -7.71 11.94
CA VAL A 99 17.24 -7.10 10.68
C VAL A 99 17.01 -8.13 9.58
N PHE A 100 16.53 -7.71 8.40
CA PHE A 100 16.53 -8.61 7.24
C PHE A 100 17.97 -8.89 6.81
N GLU A 101 18.33 -10.16 6.62
CA GLU A 101 19.70 -10.62 6.30
C GLU A 101 20.35 -9.85 5.14
N SER A 102 19.55 -9.35 4.21
CA SER A 102 20.01 -8.64 3.01
C SER A 102 20.32 -7.15 3.21
N SER A 103 20.03 -6.53 4.36
CA SER A 103 20.44 -5.13 4.61
C SER A 103 20.54 -4.77 6.10
N ASN A 104 21.63 -4.12 6.49
CA ASN A 104 21.87 -3.70 7.89
C ASN A 104 20.91 -2.64 8.45
N HIS A 105 19.96 -2.13 7.64
CA HIS A 105 19.10 -1.01 8.01
C HIS A 105 17.61 -1.26 7.79
N ASP A 106 17.23 -2.38 7.18
CA ASP A 106 15.82 -2.74 7.02
C ASP A 106 15.41 -3.66 8.16
N TYR A 107 14.89 -3.04 9.19
CA TYR A 107 14.34 -3.75 10.34
C TYR A 107 12.89 -4.17 10.05
N GLU A 108 12.56 -5.36 10.52
CA GLU A 108 11.26 -5.97 10.31
C GLU A 108 10.11 -5.10 10.85
N ILE A 109 10.27 -4.50 12.04
CA ILE A 109 9.24 -3.65 12.66
C ILE A 109 8.86 -2.44 11.79
N ASN A 110 9.84 -1.79 11.18
CA ASN A 110 9.63 -0.64 10.30
C ASN A 110 8.90 -1.05 9.01
N THR A 111 9.18 -2.26 8.51
CA THR A 111 8.47 -2.84 7.36
C THR A 111 7.04 -3.19 7.72
N ARG A 112 6.82 -3.82 8.88
CA ARG A 112 5.49 -4.20 9.36
C ARG A 112 4.58 -2.99 9.58
N ILE A 113 5.03 -1.94 10.26
CA ILE A 113 4.21 -0.73 10.44
C ILE A 113 3.94 -0.03 9.10
N THR A 114 4.93 0.02 8.21
CA THR A 114 4.73 0.60 6.88
C THR A 114 3.67 -0.19 6.10
N TYR A 115 3.77 -1.52 6.10
CA TYR A 115 2.80 -2.39 5.46
C TYR A 115 1.40 -2.19 6.05
N ALA A 116 1.24 -2.28 7.37
CA ALA A 116 -0.04 -2.11 8.07
C ALA A 116 -0.67 -0.73 7.81
N MET A 117 0.13 0.34 7.82
CA MET A 117 -0.39 1.67 7.57
C MET A 117 -0.77 1.85 6.09
N ARG A 118 -0.03 1.24 5.17
CA ARG A 118 -0.37 1.26 3.73
C ARG A 118 -1.64 0.47 3.42
N THR A 119 -1.90 -0.65 4.08
CA THR A 119 -3.16 -1.40 3.92
C THR A 119 -4.36 -0.60 4.41
N LEU A 120 -4.18 0.23 5.44
CA LEU A 120 -5.17 1.22 5.90
C LEU A 120 -5.28 2.46 4.99
N GLY A 121 -4.52 2.53 3.90
CA GLY A 121 -4.49 3.70 3.00
C GLY A 121 -3.71 4.89 3.56
N VAL A 122 -3.07 4.77 4.72
CA VAL A 122 -2.29 5.81 5.39
C VAL A 122 -0.87 5.86 4.79
N GLY A 123 -0.34 7.07 4.58
CA GLY A 123 1.03 7.29 4.12
C GLY A 123 1.94 7.79 5.25
N LEU A 124 3.23 8.01 4.97
CA LEU A 124 4.25 8.40 5.96
C LEU A 124 3.80 9.51 6.93
N ARG A 125 3.11 10.55 6.44
CA ARG A 125 2.62 11.64 7.31
C ARG A 125 1.70 11.12 8.41
N GLY A 126 0.74 10.26 8.06
CA GLY A 126 -0.16 9.67 9.04
C GLY A 126 0.55 8.68 9.96
N ILE A 127 1.58 7.99 9.48
CA ILE A 127 2.43 7.15 10.34
C ILE A 127 3.15 8.01 11.39
N LYS A 128 3.73 9.14 10.99
CA LYS A 128 4.36 10.07 11.94
C LYS A 128 3.37 10.62 12.96
N THR A 129 2.16 10.99 12.52
CA THR A 129 1.09 11.40 13.43
C THR A 129 0.70 10.29 14.39
N PHE A 130 0.54 9.06 13.89
CA PHE A 130 0.25 7.89 14.73
C PHE A 130 1.35 7.68 15.78
N CYS A 131 2.61 7.66 15.38
CA CYS A 131 3.73 7.53 16.32
C CYS A 131 3.72 8.64 17.36
N SER A 132 3.50 9.89 16.95
CA SER A 132 3.43 11.02 17.88
C SER A 132 2.28 10.94 18.88
N VAL A 133 1.12 10.39 18.48
CA VAL A 133 -0.04 10.23 19.37
C VAL A 133 0.15 9.04 20.32
N MET A 134 0.85 8.00 19.87
CA MET A 134 1.18 6.81 20.65
C MET A 134 2.43 6.98 21.52
N ASP A 135 3.03 8.17 21.56
CA ASP A 135 4.31 8.46 22.20
C ASP A 135 5.46 7.52 21.76
N LEU A 136 5.48 7.18 20.48
CA LEU A 136 6.50 6.36 19.84
C LEU A 136 7.53 7.23 19.12
N PRO A 137 8.80 6.78 19.01
CA PRO A 137 9.79 7.48 18.22
C PRO A 137 9.32 7.63 16.77
N PRO A 138 9.54 8.80 16.15
CA PRO A 138 9.07 9.06 14.80
C PRO A 138 9.72 8.10 13.80
N LEU A 139 8.92 7.66 12.82
CA LEU A 139 9.43 6.76 11.78
C LEU A 139 10.62 7.35 11.01
N VAL A 140 11.34 6.44 10.37
CA VAL A 140 12.52 6.66 9.53
C VAL A 140 12.36 7.78 8.49
N SER A 141 13.48 8.29 7.99
CA SER A 141 13.53 9.34 6.95
C SER A 141 12.68 9.00 5.71
N GLN A 142 12.29 10.01 4.92
CA GLN A 142 11.55 9.80 3.66
C GLN A 142 12.24 8.77 2.75
N LYS A 143 13.57 8.82 2.64
CA LYS A 143 14.36 7.88 1.83
C LYS A 143 14.19 6.44 2.29
N SER A 144 14.20 6.22 3.60
CA SER A 144 14.07 4.90 4.21
C SER A 144 12.65 4.36 4.04
N TYR A 145 11.64 5.22 4.21
CA TYR A 145 10.25 4.87 3.93
C TYR A 145 10.05 4.49 2.45
N ASP A 146 10.61 5.25 1.52
CA ASP A 146 10.49 4.96 0.08
C ASP A 146 11.19 3.64 -0.29
N ARG A 147 12.34 3.33 0.34
CA ARG A 147 13.02 2.03 0.19
C ARG A 147 12.13 0.88 0.66
N ILE A 148 11.60 0.97 1.89
CA ILE A 148 10.69 -0.04 2.45
C ILE A 148 9.46 -0.21 1.53
N LEU A 149 8.89 0.89 1.05
CA LEU A 149 7.72 0.86 0.18
C LEU A 149 8.02 0.16 -1.15
N ASN A 150 9.21 0.36 -1.72
CA ASN A 150 9.64 -0.34 -2.94
C ASN A 150 9.83 -1.84 -2.69
N ASN A 151 10.41 -2.22 -1.56
CA ASN A 151 10.56 -3.63 -1.19
C ASN A 151 9.19 -4.31 -1.03
N ILE A 152 8.27 -3.67 -0.31
CA ILE A 152 6.89 -4.14 -0.15
C ILE A 152 6.22 -4.27 -1.52
N LYS A 153 6.31 -3.23 -2.37
CA LYS A 153 5.74 -3.26 -3.72
C LYS A 153 6.26 -4.45 -4.53
N SER A 154 7.58 -4.68 -4.51
CA SER A 154 8.20 -5.79 -5.22
C SER A 154 7.68 -7.14 -4.72
N ALA A 155 7.68 -7.34 -3.40
CA ALA A 155 7.17 -8.58 -2.79
C ALA A 155 5.68 -8.79 -3.10
N SER A 156 4.85 -7.76 -2.96
CA SER A 156 3.42 -7.82 -3.28
C SER A 156 3.18 -8.12 -4.76
N SER A 157 3.97 -7.56 -5.68
CA SER A 157 3.88 -7.87 -7.10
C SER A 157 4.18 -9.35 -7.40
N ILE A 158 5.21 -9.92 -6.77
CA ILE A 158 5.56 -11.34 -6.93
C ILE A 158 4.42 -12.24 -6.44
N VAL A 159 3.90 -11.95 -5.24
CA VAL A 159 2.79 -12.72 -4.65
C VAL A 159 1.53 -12.59 -5.50
N ALA A 160 1.21 -11.39 -5.99
CA ALA A 160 0.05 -11.16 -6.85
C ALA A 160 0.16 -11.97 -8.16
N VAL A 161 1.30 -11.91 -8.85
CA VAL A 161 1.52 -12.68 -10.09
C VAL A 161 1.42 -14.19 -9.85
N SER A 162 2.03 -14.68 -8.77
CA SER A 162 1.94 -16.10 -8.39
C SER A 162 0.50 -16.52 -8.11
N SER A 163 -0.24 -15.71 -7.36
CA SER A 163 -1.65 -15.94 -7.03
C SER A 163 -2.52 -15.95 -8.29
N MET A 164 -2.37 -14.96 -9.17
CA MET A 164 -3.12 -14.84 -10.42
C MET A 164 -2.84 -15.99 -11.39
N ASN A 165 -1.58 -16.41 -11.51
CA ASN A 165 -1.22 -17.59 -12.31
C ASN A 165 -1.83 -18.88 -11.75
N LYS A 166 -1.91 -19.02 -10.42
CA LYS A 166 -2.56 -20.16 -9.78
C LYS A 166 -4.07 -20.14 -10.03
N ALA A 167 -4.71 -18.97 -9.94
CA ALA A 167 -6.12 -18.78 -10.26
C ALA A 167 -6.43 -19.18 -11.71
N ALA A 168 -5.66 -18.64 -12.67
CA ALA A 168 -5.81 -18.97 -14.09
C ALA A 168 -5.72 -20.48 -14.36
N LYS A 169 -4.74 -21.17 -13.75
CA LYS A 169 -4.58 -22.62 -13.90
C LYS A 169 -5.75 -23.41 -13.33
N LYS A 170 -6.27 -23.01 -12.15
CA LYS A 170 -7.45 -23.64 -11.57
C LYS A 170 -8.67 -23.48 -12.47
N ASP A 171 -8.85 -22.30 -13.05
CA ASP A 171 -9.99 -22.02 -13.92
C ASP A 171 -9.92 -22.84 -15.22
N ILE A 172 -8.73 -22.97 -15.83
CA ILE A 172 -8.50 -23.87 -16.99
C ILE A 172 -8.90 -25.30 -16.64
N VAL A 173 -8.39 -25.83 -15.52
CA VAL A 173 -8.68 -27.21 -15.08
C VAL A 173 -10.19 -27.39 -14.82
N ALA A 174 -10.84 -26.39 -14.22
CA ALA A 174 -12.27 -26.45 -13.92
C ALA A 174 -13.16 -26.31 -15.17
N SER A 175 -12.67 -25.65 -16.22
CA SER A 175 -13.41 -25.48 -17.48
C SER A 175 -13.50 -26.74 -18.34
N GLU A 176 -12.64 -27.74 -18.09
CA GLU A 176 -12.45 -28.93 -18.93
C GLU A 176 -12.12 -28.62 -20.41
N THR A 177 -11.83 -27.35 -20.74
CA THR A 177 -11.46 -26.86 -22.08
C THR A 177 -10.14 -26.09 -22.04
N ASN A 178 -9.62 -25.72 -23.20
CA ASN A 178 -8.48 -24.80 -23.31
C ASN A 178 -8.90 -23.32 -23.35
N GLU A 179 -10.18 -23.02 -23.10
CA GLU A 179 -10.72 -21.66 -23.13
C GLU A 179 -11.14 -21.23 -21.72
N ILE A 180 -10.88 -19.96 -21.38
CA ILE A 180 -11.27 -19.38 -20.09
C ILE A 180 -12.38 -18.37 -20.33
N CYS A 181 -13.54 -18.61 -19.75
CA CYS A 181 -14.59 -17.60 -19.64
C CYS A 181 -14.24 -16.65 -18.50
N VAL A 182 -14.32 -15.34 -18.73
CA VAL A 182 -13.95 -14.34 -17.73
C VAL A 182 -15.04 -13.28 -17.58
N SER A 183 -15.21 -12.83 -16.36
CA SER A 183 -15.92 -11.60 -16.00
C SER A 183 -14.91 -10.50 -15.65
N GLY A 184 -15.36 -9.25 -15.58
CA GLY A 184 -14.50 -8.12 -15.24
C GLY A 184 -15.19 -7.15 -14.28
N ASP A 185 -14.42 -6.63 -13.33
CA ASP A 185 -14.86 -5.57 -12.41
C ASP A 185 -13.84 -4.42 -12.39
N GLY A 186 -14.31 -3.23 -12.03
CA GLY A 186 -13.50 -2.02 -12.01
C GLY A 186 -13.79 -1.15 -10.79
N THR A 187 -12.73 -0.63 -10.19
CA THR A 187 -12.81 0.33 -9.10
C THR A 187 -12.08 1.63 -9.43
N TRP A 188 -12.55 2.74 -8.86
CA TRP A 188 -11.98 4.07 -9.07
C TRP A 188 -11.55 4.67 -7.74
N LYS A 189 -10.43 5.40 -7.77
CA LYS A 189 -9.89 6.06 -6.57
C LYS A 189 -10.88 7.03 -5.91
N THR A 190 -11.69 7.74 -6.70
CA THR A 190 -12.69 8.68 -6.20
C THR A 190 -14.07 8.36 -6.78
N ARG A 191 -15.12 8.63 -6.01
CA ARG A 191 -16.50 8.48 -6.47
C ARG A 191 -16.81 9.48 -7.59
N GLY A 192 -17.59 9.03 -8.57
CA GLY A 192 -18.05 9.84 -9.70
C GLY A 192 -17.10 9.86 -10.90
N HIS A 193 -17.50 10.57 -11.96
CA HIS A 193 -16.80 10.59 -13.26
C HIS A 193 -15.53 11.46 -13.30
N THR A 194 -14.97 11.82 -12.15
CA THR A 194 -13.78 12.68 -12.04
C THR A 194 -12.53 11.92 -11.62
N SER A 195 -12.63 10.61 -11.41
CA SER A 195 -11.45 9.81 -11.05
C SER A 195 -10.45 9.77 -12.20
N ARG A 196 -9.18 10.01 -11.86
CA ARG A 196 -8.06 9.91 -12.79
C ARG A 196 -7.28 8.61 -12.65
N ILE A 197 -7.65 7.76 -11.69
CA ILE A 197 -7.00 6.48 -11.40
C ILE A 197 -8.10 5.44 -11.21
N GLY A 198 -8.03 4.38 -11.99
CA GLY A 198 -8.88 3.21 -11.90
C GLY A 198 -8.05 1.93 -11.86
N VAL A 199 -8.67 0.87 -11.38
CA VAL A 199 -8.12 -0.49 -11.40
C VAL A 199 -9.17 -1.37 -12.04
N CYS A 200 -8.78 -2.18 -13.01
CA CYS A 200 -9.63 -3.16 -13.67
C CYS A 200 -9.12 -4.55 -13.30
N SER A 201 -10.02 -5.45 -12.95
CA SER A 201 -9.72 -6.83 -12.59
C SER A 201 -10.48 -7.76 -13.53
N ILE A 202 -9.81 -8.80 -14.00
CA ILE A 202 -10.39 -9.91 -14.75
C ILE A 202 -10.54 -11.08 -13.79
N ILE A 203 -11.71 -11.69 -13.77
CA ILE A 203 -12.11 -12.71 -12.80
C ILE A 203 -12.57 -13.94 -13.57
N GLY A 204 -12.07 -15.12 -13.21
CA GLY A 204 -12.51 -16.39 -13.79
C GLY A 204 -13.98 -16.63 -13.52
N ASP A 205 -14.74 -17.00 -14.54
CA ASP A 205 -16.19 -17.19 -14.43
C ASP A 205 -16.56 -18.39 -13.54
N ILE A 206 -15.71 -19.43 -13.54
CA ILE A 206 -15.97 -20.69 -12.81
C ILE A 206 -15.47 -20.59 -11.37
N THR A 207 -14.20 -20.24 -11.16
CA THR A 207 -13.59 -20.16 -9.82
C THR A 207 -13.95 -18.88 -9.07
N GLY A 208 -14.31 -17.81 -9.77
CA GLY A 208 -14.49 -16.48 -9.17
C GLY A 208 -13.20 -15.86 -8.65
N GLU A 209 -12.03 -16.42 -8.99
CA GLU A 209 -10.72 -15.90 -8.58
C GLU A 209 -10.21 -14.86 -9.58
N VAL A 210 -9.42 -13.88 -9.09
CA VAL A 210 -8.83 -12.84 -9.94
C VAL A 210 -7.68 -13.43 -10.75
N ILE A 211 -7.79 -13.32 -12.08
CA ILE A 211 -6.83 -13.84 -13.07
C ILE A 211 -5.86 -12.76 -13.53
N ASP A 212 -6.31 -11.51 -13.64
CA ASP A 212 -5.44 -10.40 -14.04
C ASP A 212 -5.94 -9.08 -13.44
N VAL A 213 -5.03 -8.13 -13.26
CA VAL A 213 -5.33 -6.78 -12.76
C VAL A 213 -4.48 -5.75 -13.49
N GLU A 214 -5.12 -4.73 -14.05
CA GLU A 214 -4.42 -3.59 -14.66
C GLU A 214 -4.82 -2.28 -13.97
N VAL A 215 -3.80 -1.48 -13.62
CA VAL A 215 -3.99 -0.14 -13.06
C VAL A 215 -3.97 0.89 -14.18
N LEU A 216 -5.07 1.63 -14.33
CA LEU A 216 -5.25 2.61 -15.39
C LEU A 216 -5.22 4.02 -14.79
N SER A 217 -4.42 4.91 -15.37
CA SER A 217 -4.32 6.29 -14.89
C SER A 217 -4.36 7.27 -16.04
N SER A 218 -5.30 8.22 -16.02
CA SER A 218 -5.29 9.39 -16.92
C SER A 218 -4.40 10.52 -16.39
N TYR A 219 -3.74 10.31 -15.25
CA TYR A 219 -2.83 11.25 -14.63
C TYR A 219 -1.40 10.72 -14.61
N CYS A 220 -0.45 11.55 -15.02
CA CYS A 220 0.97 11.27 -14.88
C CYS A 220 1.65 12.44 -14.15
N LYS A 221 2.26 12.15 -12.99
CA LYS A 221 2.98 13.15 -12.18
C LYS A 221 4.20 13.72 -12.92
N GLY A 222 4.87 12.89 -13.73
CA GLY A 222 5.94 13.34 -14.61
C GLY A 222 5.43 14.35 -15.64
N CYS A 223 4.35 14.01 -16.36
CA CYS A 223 3.72 14.93 -17.30
C CYS A 223 3.29 16.24 -16.62
N ASP A 224 2.74 16.16 -15.41
CA ASP A 224 2.35 17.33 -14.63
C ASP A 224 3.53 18.25 -14.31
N ARG A 225 4.66 17.67 -13.85
CA ARG A 225 5.91 18.40 -13.60
C ARG A 225 6.44 19.11 -14.85
N TRP A 226 6.33 18.48 -16.01
CA TRP A 226 6.82 19.02 -17.28
C TRP A 226 5.80 19.90 -18.03
N LYS A 227 4.62 20.19 -17.45
CA LYS A 227 3.60 21.04 -18.11
C LYS A 227 4.11 22.44 -18.43
N SER A 228 4.97 23.01 -17.59
CA SER A 228 5.55 24.35 -17.74
C SER A 228 6.92 24.37 -18.46
N LEU A 229 7.52 23.19 -18.69
CA LEU A 229 8.90 23.05 -19.18
C LEU A 229 8.93 22.21 -20.48
N LYS A 230 7.98 22.43 -21.39
CA LYS A 230 7.80 21.64 -22.63
C LYS A 230 8.86 21.88 -23.71
N TYR A 231 9.99 22.49 -23.36
CA TYR A 231 10.99 22.98 -24.29
C TYR A 231 12.38 22.44 -23.89
N GLY A 232 13.20 22.11 -24.87
CA GLY A 232 14.58 21.63 -24.66
C GLY A 232 14.79 20.12 -24.84
N THR A 233 16.06 19.75 -24.95
CA THR A 233 16.53 18.36 -25.18
C THR A 233 16.14 17.43 -24.04
N ALA A 234 16.26 17.88 -22.79
CA ALA A 234 15.89 17.10 -21.61
C ALA A 234 14.41 16.68 -21.59
N TYR A 235 13.49 17.54 -22.05
CA TYR A 235 12.07 17.18 -22.18
C TYR A 235 11.85 16.12 -23.27
N GLN A 236 12.54 16.23 -24.41
CA GLN A 236 12.40 15.29 -25.51
C GLN A 236 12.96 13.91 -25.16
N GLU A 237 14.10 13.84 -24.48
CA GLU A 237 14.68 12.59 -23.97
C GLU A 237 13.75 11.93 -22.94
N TRP A 238 13.25 12.71 -21.98
CA TRP A 238 12.28 12.23 -21.00
C TRP A 238 11.00 11.71 -21.66
N LYS A 239 10.45 12.45 -22.63
CA LYS A 239 9.23 12.07 -23.35
C LYS A 239 9.44 10.77 -24.12
N LYS A 240 10.56 10.63 -24.83
CA LYS A 240 10.93 9.38 -25.53
C LYS A 240 11.02 8.20 -24.55
N ALA A 241 11.68 8.37 -23.42
CA ALA A 241 11.79 7.34 -22.39
C ALA A 241 10.41 6.95 -21.81
N MET A 242 9.50 7.90 -21.64
CA MET A 242 8.16 7.67 -21.05
C MET A 242 7.05 7.34 -22.08
N ASN A 243 7.33 7.30 -23.37
CA ASN A 243 6.31 7.08 -24.42
C ASN A 243 5.51 5.78 -24.22
N HIS A 244 6.14 4.68 -23.79
CA HIS A 244 5.45 3.41 -23.52
C HIS A 244 4.41 3.53 -22.39
N ILE A 245 4.68 4.35 -21.37
CA ILE A 245 3.78 4.61 -20.24
C ILE A 245 2.62 5.49 -20.70
N VAL A 246 2.90 6.55 -21.46
CA VAL A 246 1.88 7.51 -21.93
C VAL A 246 0.93 6.88 -22.96
N SER A 247 1.42 5.98 -23.83
CA SER A 247 0.59 5.28 -24.81
C SER A 247 -0.43 4.34 -24.16
N LYS A 248 -0.07 3.65 -23.06
CA LYS A 248 -1.02 2.83 -22.29
C LYS A 248 -2.17 3.68 -21.71
N ILE A 249 -1.89 4.92 -21.30
CA ILE A 249 -2.91 5.85 -20.79
C ILE A 249 -3.95 6.23 -21.87
N ILE A 250 -3.51 6.37 -23.13
CA ILE A 250 -4.36 6.83 -24.25
C ILE A 250 -5.30 5.71 -24.75
N LEU A 251 -4.85 4.45 -24.74
CA LEU A 251 -5.67 3.30 -25.15
C LEU A 251 -6.91 3.09 -24.26
N VAL A 252 -6.79 3.38 -22.96
CA VAL A 252 -7.88 3.27 -21.98
C VAL A 252 -9.07 4.18 -22.30
N LEU A 253 -8.81 5.37 -22.83
CA LEU A 253 -9.88 6.32 -23.18
C LEU A 253 -10.72 5.87 -24.39
N ARG A 254 -10.32 4.80 -25.09
CA ARG A 254 -11.03 4.25 -26.26
C ARG A 254 -11.87 3.01 -25.96
N ILE A 255 -11.80 2.44 -24.77
CA ILE A 255 -12.69 1.34 -24.38
C ILE A 255 -14.06 1.94 -24.04
N LYS A 256 -14.92 2.02 -25.06
CA LYS A 256 -16.36 2.17 -24.86
C LYS A 256 -16.90 0.83 -24.38
N TRP A 257 -17.20 0.73 -23.09
CA TRP A 257 -18.13 -0.30 -22.60
C TRP A 257 -19.46 -0.08 -23.34
N LYS A 258 -19.89 -1.06 -24.13
CA LYS A 258 -21.20 -1.07 -24.78
C LYS A 258 -22.29 -1.34 -23.75
#